data_AF-A0A3N6FQZ4-F1
#
_entry.id   AF-A0A3N6FQZ4-F1
#
_cell.length_a   1.000
_cell.length_b   1.000
_cell.length_c   1.000
_cell.angle_alpha   90.00
_cell.angle_beta   90.00
_cell.angle_gamma   90.00
#
_symmetry.space_group_name_H-M   'P 1'
#
loop_
_entity.id
_entity.type
_entity.pdbx_description
1 polymer ?
#
loop_
_entity_poly.entity_id
_entity_poly.type
_entity_poly.pdbx_seq_one_letter_code
_entity_poly.pdbx_strand_id
1 'polypeptide(L)'
;MEKSAAAPGGRTENHLLADHSERDPPMTASHLLVPVPIPDRVAALIGSCIPPHILQAEFDADCAAREVRRFRGPRLCDEDRADREQALSELARANKILAAHHPRLAVRPGSPW
;
A
#
# COMPACT_ATOMS: atom_id res chain seq x y z
N MET A 1 -30.46 65.48 -6.16
CA MET A 1 -31.84 65.30 -5.67
C MET A 1 -31.86 63.95 -4.98
N GLU A 2 -32.12 63.96 -3.66
CA GLU A 2 -32.57 62.84 -2.81
C GLU A 2 -31.68 61.59 -2.67
N LYS A 3 -31.53 60.95 -1.51
CA LYS A 3 -31.86 61.26 -0.10
C LYS A 3 -31.12 60.20 0.74
N SER A 4 -30.61 60.62 1.89
CA SER A 4 -30.10 59.78 2.98
C SER A 4 -31.19 58.95 3.68
N ALA A 5 -30.70 58.02 4.52
CA ALA A 5 -31.30 57.34 5.68
C ALA A 5 -31.69 55.86 5.40
N ALA A 6 -31.37 54.85 6.22
CA ALA A 6 -30.95 54.82 7.62
C ALA A 6 -30.18 53.52 7.97
N ALA A 7 -29.33 53.59 9.00
CA ALA A 7 -28.68 52.50 9.76
C ALA A 7 -29.73 51.77 10.67
N PRO A 8 -29.43 50.79 11.58
CA PRO A 8 -28.14 50.50 12.26
C PRO A 8 -27.84 49.03 12.66
N GLY A 9 -26.67 48.78 13.25
CA GLY A 9 -26.53 47.77 14.33
C GLY A 9 -25.30 46.85 14.32
N GLY A 10 -24.53 46.87 15.42
CA GLY A 10 -23.59 45.80 15.84
C GLY A 10 -22.13 46.01 15.41
N ARG A 11 -21.31 46.85 16.08
CA ARG A 11 -20.59 46.64 17.35
C ARG A 11 -19.57 45.47 17.32
N THR A 12 -18.30 45.82 17.63
CA THR A 12 -17.27 45.04 18.40
C THR A 12 -16.62 43.85 17.64
N GLU A 13 -15.30 43.60 17.56
CA GLU A 13 -14.10 44.06 18.29
C GLU A 13 -12.83 43.86 17.43
N ASN A 14 -11.81 44.69 17.67
CA ASN A 14 -10.41 44.35 17.38
C ASN A 14 -10.04 43.07 18.13
N HIS A 15 -9.24 42.18 17.54
CA HIS A 15 -8.07 41.64 18.24
C HIS A 15 -7.18 40.76 17.33
N LEU A 16 -5.87 40.95 17.54
CA LEU A 16 -4.79 39.96 17.42
C LEU A 16 -4.27 39.57 16.03
N LEU A 17 -3.16 40.24 15.69
CA LEU A 17 -1.88 39.58 15.39
C LEU A 17 -1.86 38.10 15.79
N ALA A 18 -1.78 37.22 14.80
CA ALA A 18 -1.31 35.86 14.99
C ALA A 18 -0.30 35.57 13.88
N ASP A 19 0.93 36.01 14.16
CA ASP A 19 2.12 35.16 14.08
C ASP A 19 1.92 33.88 13.27
N HIS A 20 2.18 33.95 11.97
CA HIS A 20 2.36 32.77 11.13
C HIS A 20 3.74 32.18 11.45
N SER A 21 3.92 31.75 12.70
CA SER A 21 4.99 30.85 13.08
C SER A 21 4.83 29.60 12.23
N GLU A 22 5.85 29.33 11.41
CA GLU A 22 6.09 28.06 10.73
C GLU A 22 5.76 26.93 11.69
N ARG A 23 4.58 26.33 11.49
CA ARG A 23 4.18 25.14 12.21
C ARG A 23 4.84 24.00 11.45
N ASP A 24 6.11 23.75 11.79
CA ASP A 24 6.78 22.50 11.43
C ASP A 24 5.79 21.36 11.69
N PRO A 25 5.48 20.51 10.69
CA PRO A 25 4.65 19.35 10.94
C PRO A 25 5.33 18.53 12.04
N PRO A 26 4.58 17.98 13.03
CA PRO A 26 5.20 17.26 14.13
C PRO A 26 6.07 16.17 13.52
N MET A 27 7.39 16.30 13.73
CA MET A 27 8.38 15.27 13.45
C MET A 27 7.82 13.97 14.01
N THR A 28 7.35 13.09 13.12
CA THR A 28 6.68 11.86 13.52
C THR A 28 7.69 11.03 14.30
N ALA A 29 7.36 10.69 15.56
CA ALA A 29 8.24 10.08 16.56
C ALA A 29 8.94 8.76 16.15
N SER A 30 8.78 8.31 14.91
CA SER A 30 9.45 7.17 14.28
C SER A 30 10.97 7.22 14.41
N HIS A 31 11.60 8.40 14.43
CA HIS A 31 13.06 8.54 14.61
C HIS A 31 13.54 8.40 16.07
N LEU A 32 12.62 8.31 17.05
CA LEU A 32 12.95 8.10 18.47
C LEU A 32 12.79 6.64 18.93
N LEU A 33 12.27 5.75 18.06
CA LEU A 33 12.07 4.35 18.40
C LEU A 33 13.40 3.59 18.27
N VAL A 34 14.11 3.43 19.38
CA VAL A 34 15.19 2.44 19.49
C VAL A 34 14.57 1.05 19.29
N PRO A 35 14.97 0.26 18.28
CA PRO A 35 14.42 -1.07 18.07
C PRO A 35 14.75 -1.95 19.28
N VAL A 36 13.74 -2.39 20.03
CA VAL A 36 13.90 -3.35 21.10
C VAL A 36 13.85 -4.75 20.48
N PRO A 37 14.81 -5.65 20.80
CA PRO A 37 14.78 -7.00 20.25
C PRO A 37 13.50 -7.74 20.68
N ILE A 38 12.86 -8.39 19.71
CA ILE A 38 11.70 -9.25 19.96
C ILE A 38 12.20 -10.53 20.66
N PRO A 39 11.61 -10.94 21.79
CA PRO A 39 11.99 -12.21 22.43
C PRO A 39 11.80 -13.41 21.49
N ASP A 40 12.75 -14.36 21.49
CA ASP A 40 12.77 -15.49 20.54
C ASP A 40 11.47 -16.29 20.49
N ARG A 41 10.81 -16.49 21.65
CA ARG A 41 9.53 -17.19 21.72
C ARG A 41 8.42 -16.45 20.98
N VAL A 42 8.43 -15.12 21.03
CA VAL A 42 7.48 -14.27 20.32
C VAL A 42 7.81 -14.28 18.82
N ALA A 43 9.08 -14.21 18.45
CA ALA A 43 9.50 -14.35 17.05
C ALA A 43 9.07 -15.69 16.44
N ALA A 44 9.26 -16.80 17.17
CA ALA A 44 8.81 -18.12 16.75
C ALA A 44 7.27 -18.19 16.62
N LEU A 45 6.54 -17.57 17.55
CA LEU A 45 5.08 -17.55 17.51
C LEU A 45 4.58 -16.75 16.29
N ILE A 46 5.15 -15.58 16.02
CA ILE A 46 4.85 -14.79 14.81
C ILE A 46 5.14 -15.60 13.55
N GLY A 47 6.29 -16.27 13.48
CA GLY A 47 6.67 -17.12 12.35
C GLY A 47 5.73 -18.31 12.14
N SER A 48 5.07 -18.79 13.20
CA SER A 48 4.12 -19.91 13.11
C SER A 48 2.70 -19.52 12.66
N CYS A 49 2.39 -18.21 12.62
CA CYS A 49 1.04 -17.75 12.30
C CYS A 49 0.62 -17.97 10.84
N ILE A 50 1.57 -18.14 9.93
CA ILE A 50 1.28 -18.40 8.51
C ILE A 50 1.67 -19.85 8.19
N PRO A 51 0.73 -20.68 7.69
CA PRO A 51 1.05 -22.05 7.32
C PRO A 51 2.13 -22.11 6.21
N PRO A 52 3.07 -23.07 6.24
CA PRO A 52 4.18 -23.12 5.28
C PRO A 52 3.75 -23.18 3.80
N HIS A 53 2.64 -23.85 3.49
CA HIS A 53 2.13 -23.93 2.12
C HIS A 53 1.56 -22.60 1.60
N ILE A 54 1.16 -21.70 2.50
CA ILE A 54 0.74 -20.33 2.13
C ILE A 54 1.95 -19.47 1.83
N LEU A 55 3.01 -19.58 2.64
CA LEU A 55 4.29 -18.91 2.38
C LEU A 55 4.89 -19.35 1.03
N GLN A 56 4.83 -20.66 0.73
CA GLN A 56 5.27 -21.17 -0.57
C GLN A 56 4.41 -20.60 -1.70
N ALA A 57 3.09 -20.58 -1.55
CA ALA A 57 2.20 -20.04 -2.57
C ALA A 57 2.42 -18.53 -2.80
N GLU A 58 2.79 -17.77 -1.77
CA GLU A 58 3.16 -16.36 -1.89
C GLU A 58 4.43 -16.21 -2.73
N PHE A 59 5.47 -16.96 -2.40
CA PHE A 59 6.72 -16.97 -3.14
C PHE A 59 6.51 -17.36 -4.62
N ASP A 60 5.72 -18.41 -4.87
CA ASP A 60 5.39 -18.89 -6.21
C ASP A 60 4.60 -17.84 -7.00
N ALA A 61 3.61 -17.20 -6.36
CA ALA A 61 2.81 -16.15 -6.98
C ALA A 61 3.67 -14.94 -7.35
N ASP A 62 4.59 -14.51 -6.49
CA ASP A 62 5.50 -13.40 -6.77
C ASP A 62 6.49 -13.73 -7.90
N CYS A 63 7.05 -14.94 -7.89
CA CYS A 63 7.93 -15.41 -8.96
C CYS A 63 7.18 -15.46 -10.31
N ALA A 64 6.00 -16.08 -10.35
CA ALA A 64 5.19 -16.17 -11.56
C ALA A 64 4.75 -14.77 -12.04
N ALA A 65 4.33 -13.88 -11.13
CA ALA A 65 3.97 -12.51 -11.48
C ALA A 65 5.17 -11.73 -12.05
N ARG A 66 6.40 -11.99 -11.58
CA ARG A 66 7.61 -11.41 -12.16
C ARG A 66 7.86 -11.94 -13.57
N GLU A 67 7.72 -13.25 -13.81
CA GLU A 67 7.90 -13.83 -15.14
C GLU A 67 6.83 -13.33 -16.14
N VAL A 68 5.57 -13.23 -15.73
CA VAL A 68 4.52 -12.60 -16.56
C VAL A 68 4.89 -11.16 -16.93
N ARG A 69 5.50 -10.41 -15.99
CA ARG A 69 5.97 -9.05 -16.25
C ARG A 69 7.21 -9.00 -17.15
N ARG A 70 7.97 -10.09 -17.29
CA ARG A 70 9.12 -10.18 -18.21
C ARG A 70 8.67 -10.27 -19.67
N PHE A 71 7.60 -11.01 -19.96
CA PHE A 71 7.03 -11.16 -21.30
C PHE A 71 6.16 -9.96 -21.70
N ARG A 72 6.80 -8.80 -21.90
CA ARG A 72 6.16 -7.54 -22.34
C ARG A 72 6.61 -7.15 -23.75
N GLY A 73 5.68 -6.58 -24.50
CA GLY A 73 5.94 -5.98 -25.80
C GLY A 73 4.85 -6.30 -26.83
N PRO A 74 4.74 -5.50 -27.90
CA PRO A 74 3.74 -5.71 -28.95
C PRO A 74 4.05 -6.90 -29.86
N ARG A 75 5.26 -7.48 -29.77
CA ARG A 75 5.73 -8.60 -30.61
C ARG A 75 6.53 -9.60 -29.78
N LEU A 76 5.81 -10.46 -29.05
CA LEU A 76 6.39 -11.68 -28.49
C LEU A 76 6.51 -12.71 -29.62
N CYS A 77 7.54 -13.57 -29.61
CA CYS A 77 7.55 -14.74 -30.49
C CYS A 77 6.53 -15.80 -30.02
N ASP A 78 6.37 -16.90 -30.75
CA ASP A 78 5.45 -17.98 -30.35
C ASP A 78 5.89 -18.62 -29.02
N GLU A 79 7.19 -18.77 -28.83
CA GLU A 79 7.80 -19.34 -27.63
C GLU A 79 7.56 -18.43 -26.41
N ASP A 80 7.82 -17.13 -26.55
CA ASP A 80 7.55 -16.14 -25.50
C ASP A 80 6.07 -16.07 -25.11
N ARG A 81 5.15 -16.32 -26.06
CA ARG A 81 3.71 -16.40 -25.78
C ARG A 81 3.38 -17.63 -24.95
N ALA A 82 3.94 -18.79 -25.30
CA ALA A 82 3.74 -20.02 -24.56
C ALA A 82 4.28 -19.91 -23.13
N ASP A 83 5.49 -19.36 -22.97
CA ASP A 83 6.11 -19.17 -21.65
C ASP A 83 5.29 -18.19 -20.79
N ARG A 84 4.74 -17.14 -21.40
CA ARG A 84 3.83 -16.23 -20.71
C ARG A 84 2.54 -16.91 -20.25
N GLU A 85 1.94 -17.75 -21.08
CA GLU A 85 0.73 -18.50 -20.73
C GLU A 85 0.98 -19.50 -19.60
N GLN A 86 2.14 -20.16 -19.62
CA GLN A 86 2.60 -21.01 -18.55
C GLN A 86 2.75 -20.23 -17.23
N ALA A 87 3.43 -19.08 -17.26
CA ALA A 87 3.59 -18.23 -16.08
C ALA A 87 2.24 -17.70 -15.53
N LEU A 88 1.28 -17.37 -16.41
CA LEU A 88 -0.08 -17.00 -16.01
C LEU A 88 -0.82 -18.16 -15.33
N SER A 89 -0.63 -19.37 -15.83
CA SER A 89 -1.24 -20.59 -15.27
C SER A 89 -0.69 -20.91 -13.88
N GLU A 90 0.62 -20.75 -13.70
CA GLU A 90 1.30 -20.89 -12.39
C GLU A 90 0.81 -19.84 -11.40
N LEU A 91 0.72 -18.57 -11.83
CA LEU A 91 0.18 -17.49 -11.01
C LEU A 91 -1.27 -17.76 -10.59
N ALA A 92 -2.12 -18.24 -11.50
CA ALA A 92 -3.51 -18.60 -11.19
C ALA A 92 -3.59 -19.73 -10.16
N ARG A 93 -2.72 -20.74 -10.27
CA ARG A 93 -2.66 -21.87 -9.33
C ARG A 93 -2.24 -21.40 -7.93
N ALA A 94 -1.19 -20.59 -7.83
CA ALA A 94 -0.73 -20.05 -6.56
C ALA A 94 -1.79 -19.14 -5.91
N ASN A 95 -2.39 -18.24 -6.72
CA ASN A 95 -3.46 -17.36 -6.26
C ASN A 95 -4.70 -18.11 -5.77
N LYS A 96 -5.00 -19.30 -6.29
CA LYS A 96 -6.09 -20.13 -5.77
C LYS A 96 -5.84 -20.53 -4.31
N ILE A 97 -4.60 -20.90 -3.97
CA ILE A 97 -4.21 -21.25 -2.60
C ILE A 97 -4.27 -20.01 -1.71
N LEU A 98 -3.69 -18.89 -2.17
CA LEU A 98 -3.69 -17.62 -1.42
C LEU A 98 -5.11 -17.11 -1.17
N ALA A 99 -5.97 -17.13 -2.19
CA ALA A 99 -7.36 -16.68 -2.07
C ALA A 99 -8.20 -17.57 -1.16
N ALA A 100 -7.91 -18.88 -1.11
CA ALA A 100 -8.55 -19.80 -0.17
C ALA A 100 -8.16 -19.50 1.29
N HIS A 101 -6.94 -19.00 1.53
CA HIS A 101 -6.51 -18.56 2.86
C HIS A 101 -7.07 -17.17 3.20
N HIS A 102 -6.87 -16.18 2.33
CA HIS A 102 -7.44 -14.85 2.49
C HIS A 102 -7.51 -14.12 1.13
N PRO A 103 -8.69 -13.59 0.71
CA PRO A 103 -8.89 -13.08 -0.65
C PRO A 103 -8.02 -11.87 -1.02
N ARG A 104 -7.53 -11.11 -0.02
CA ARG A 104 -6.61 -9.99 -0.26
C ARG A 104 -5.15 -10.39 -0.50
N LEU A 105 -4.81 -11.68 -0.36
CA LEU A 105 -3.45 -12.18 -0.60
C LEU A 105 -3.18 -12.48 -2.09
N ALA A 106 -4.20 -12.52 -2.94
CA ALA A 106 -4.01 -12.82 -4.35
C ALA A 106 -3.16 -11.72 -5.05
N VAL A 107 -2.10 -12.16 -5.73
CA VAL A 107 -1.13 -11.29 -6.41
C VAL A 107 -1.61 -10.96 -7.82
N ARG A 108 -1.50 -9.67 -8.20
CA ARG A 108 -1.80 -9.20 -9.55
C ARG A 108 -0.51 -8.95 -10.34
N PRO A 109 -0.41 -9.45 -11.59
CA PRO A 109 0.72 -9.16 -12.45
C PRO A 109 0.62 -7.70 -12.92
N GLY A 110 1.25 -6.79 -12.17
CA GLY A 110 1.21 -5.35 -12.43
C GLY A 110 0.94 -4.48 -11.22
N SER A 111 0.69 -5.05 -10.03
CA SER A 111 0.65 -4.24 -8.81
C SER A 111 2.06 -3.69 -8.52
N PRO A 112 2.25 -2.38 -8.32
CA PRO A 112 3.38 -1.89 -7.56
C PRO A 112 3.21 -2.40 -6.13
N TRP A 113 4.31 -2.86 -5.55
CA TRP A 113 4.37 -3.30 -4.15
C TRP A 113 4.27 -2.07 -3.24
#